data_AF-A0A0F8YL76-F1
#
_entry.id   AF-A0A0F8YL76-F1
#
_cell.length_a   1.000
_cell.length_b   1.000
_cell.length_c   1.000
_cell.angle_alpha   90.00
_cell.angle_beta   90.00
_cell.angle_gamma   90.00
#
_symmetry.space_group_name_H-M   'P 1'
#
loop_
_entity.id
_entity.type
_entity.pdbx_description
1 polymer ?
#
loop_
_entity_poly.entity_id
_entity_poly.type
_entity_poly.pdbx_seq_one_letter_code
_entity_poly.pdbx_strand_id
1 'polypeptide(L)'
;MTRKVEVTQGEIEVYGRHFTVTHIPTATSGSWFTVHDVCEVWGAVAIDDLSGDVIGWRNPPADLPDTKPGAFREAVEKAIKAAFNIPVQP
;
A
#
# COMPACT_ATOMS: atom_id res chain seq x y z
N MET A 1 -21.75 14.86 -10.88
CA MET A 1 -20.83 15.98 -10.58
C MET A 1 -19.45 15.39 -10.31
N THR A 2 -18.42 15.92 -10.94
CA THR A 2 -17.03 15.63 -10.57
C THR A 2 -16.62 16.55 -9.43
N ARG A 3 -15.81 16.05 -8.49
CA ARG A 3 -15.21 16.85 -7.40
C ARG A 3 -13.69 16.73 -7.48
N LYS A 4 -12.99 17.81 -7.16
CA LYS A 4 -11.53 17.75 -6.93
C LYS A 4 -11.29 17.18 -5.54
N VAL A 5 -10.36 16.25 -5.44
CA VAL A 5 -9.93 15.64 -4.18
C VAL A 5 -8.42 15.72 -4.15
N GLU A 6 -7.87 16.23 -3.05
CA GLU A 6 -6.43 16.17 -2.78
C GLU A 6 -6.11 14.82 -2.16
N VAL A 7 -5.02 14.21 -2.59
CA VAL A 7 -4.55 12.90 -2.10
C VAL A 7 -3.13 13.03 -1.59
N THR A 8 -2.79 12.24 -0.58
CA THR A 8 -1.42 12.19 -0.05
C THR A 8 -0.64 11.13 -0.82
N GLN A 9 0.60 11.47 -1.19
CA GLN A 9 1.54 10.50 -1.74
C GLN A 9 2.74 10.35 -0.81
N GLY A 10 3.24 9.12 -0.73
CA GLY A 10 4.45 8.77 -0.01
C GLY A 10 5.32 7.85 -0.87
N GLU A 11 6.59 7.75 -0.53
CA GLU A 11 7.52 6.83 -1.18
C GLU A 11 7.87 5.70 -0.22
N ILE A 12 8.05 4.50 -0.77
CA ILE A 12 8.51 3.33 -0.03
C ILE A 12 9.66 2.66 -0.78
N GLU A 13 10.59 2.08 -0.02
CA GLU A 13 11.65 1.23 -0.56
C GLU A 13 11.50 -0.19 -0.03
N VAL A 14 11.39 -1.17 -0.94
CA VAL A 14 11.12 -2.57 -0.61
C VAL A 14 11.98 -3.47 -1.48
N TYR A 15 12.90 -4.23 -0.87
CA TYR A 15 13.91 -5.05 -1.57
C TYR A 15 14.70 -4.26 -2.64
N GLY A 16 15.14 -3.04 -2.30
CA GLY A 16 15.90 -2.16 -3.21
C GLY A 16 15.10 -1.58 -4.37
N ARG A 17 13.77 -1.78 -4.39
CA ARG A 17 12.86 -1.15 -5.36
C ARG A 17 12.17 0.04 -4.72
N HIS A 18 12.10 1.14 -5.47
CA HIS A 18 11.40 2.35 -5.06
C HIS A 18 9.99 2.37 -5.66
N PHE A 19 8.99 2.64 -4.82
CA PHE A 19 7.61 2.80 -5.25
C PHE A 19 7.03 4.11 -4.74
N THR A 20 6.16 4.69 -5.54
CA THR A 20 5.23 5.73 -5.09
C THR A 20 3.95 5.07 -4.63
N VAL A 21 3.42 5.56 -3.52
CA VAL A 21 2.15 5.11 -2.95
C VAL A 21 1.21 6.29 -2.87
N THR A 22 0.03 6.17 -3.45
CA THR A 22 -1.04 7.16 -3.27
C THR A 22 -2.05 6.64 -2.26
N HIS A 23 -2.27 7.42 -1.22
CA HIS A 23 -3.31 7.18 -0.21
C HIS A 23 -4.64 7.77 -0.69
N ILE A 24 -5.61 6.89 -0.88
CA ILE A 24 -6.96 7.21 -1.32
C ILE A 24 -7.89 6.98 -0.11
N PRO A 25 -8.20 8.04 0.67
CA PRO A 25 -9.10 7.92 1.79
C PRO A 25 -10.50 7.57 1.30
N THR A 26 -11.16 6.66 2.00
CA THR A 26 -12.58 6.36 1.76
C THR A 26 -13.47 7.03 2.81
N ALA A 27 -14.79 6.84 2.70
CA ALA A 27 -15.73 7.35 3.68
C ALA A 27 -15.81 6.50 4.97
N THR A 28 -15.08 5.39 5.04
CA THR A 28 -15.03 4.47 6.20
C THR A 28 -13.63 4.45 6.82
N SER A 29 -13.40 3.58 7.81
CA SER A 29 -12.08 3.39 8.43
C SER A 29 -11.03 2.75 7.50
N GLY A 30 -11.45 2.22 6.35
CA GLY A 30 -10.55 1.60 5.38
C GLY A 30 -10.07 2.61 4.34
N SER A 31 -8.78 2.57 4.00
CA SER A 31 -8.22 3.34 2.89
C SER A 31 -7.60 2.43 1.83
N TRP A 32 -7.58 2.91 0.59
CA TRP A 32 -6.83 2.28 -0.49
C TRP A 32 -5.45 2.91 -0.62
N PHE A 33 -4.44 2.06 -0.78
CA PHE A 33 -3.07 2.46 -1.06
C PHE A 33 -2.68 1.86 -2.39
N THR A 34 -2.66 2.69 -3.44
CA THR A 34 -2.21 2.26 -4.77
C THR A 34 -0.71 2.35 -4.83
N VAL A 35 -0.05 1.24 -5.14
CA VAL A 35 1.40 1.13 -5.28
C VAL A 35 1.73 1.18 -6.77
N HIS A 36 2.55 2.15 -7.15
CA HIS A 36 2.89 2.42 -8.54
C HIS A 36 4.32 2.96 -8.67
N ASP A 37 4.81 2.98 -9.88
CA ASP A 37 5.98 3.73 -10.27
C ASP A 37 5.61 4.77 -11.34
N VAL A 38 6.61 5.44 -11.91
CA VAL A 38 6.40 6.50 -12.91
C VAL A 38 5.68 6.05 -14.19
N CYS A 39 5.59 4.74 -14.46
CA CYS A 39 5.03 4.20 -15.69
C CYS A 39 3.95 3.11 -15.49
N GLU A 40 3.82 2.51 -14.31
CA GLU A 40 2.90 1.40 -14.07
C GLU A 40 2.26 1.41 -12.67
N VAL A 41 0.97 1.08 -12.62
CA VAL A 41 0.27 0.78 -11.36
C VAL A 41 0.35 -0.72 -11.09
N TRP A 42 1.16 -1.10 -10.11
CA TRP A 42 1.43 -2.50 -9.77
C TRP A 42 0.24 -3.15 -9.06
N GLY A 43 -0.35 -2.46 -8.09
CA GLY A 43 -1.44 -3.01 -7.30
C GLY A 43 -2.03 -2.01 -6.33
N ALA A 44 -3.06 -2.45 -5.60
CA ALA A 44 -3.65 -1.65 -4.55
C ALA A 44 -3.98 -2.52 -3.34
N VAL A 45 -3.72 -2.01 -2.15
CA VAL A 45 -4.08 -2.67 -0.89
C VAL A 45 -5.08 -1.83 -0.12
N ALA A 46 -6.09 -2.50 0.43
CA ALA A 46 -7.02 -1.91 1.38
C ALA A 46 -6.52 -2.20 2.79
N ILE A 47 -6.32 -1.17 3.60
CA ILE A 47 -5.88 -1.27 4.99
C ILE A 47 -6.89 -0.51 5.85
N ASP A 48 -7.25 -1.08 7.01
CA ASP A 48 -7.97 -0.33 8.03
C ASP A 48 -7.02 0.64 8.73
N ASP A 49 -7.32 1.94 8.67
CA ASP A 49 -6.45 3.00 9.15
C ASP A 49 -6.35 3.04 10.69
N LEU A 50 -7.28 2.40 11.40
CA LEU A 50 -7.31 2.38 12.87
C LEU A 50 -6.60 1.14 13.42
N SER A 51 -6.87 -0.03 12.84
CA SER A 51 -6.33 -1.30 13.32
C SER A 51 -5.02 -1.69 12.63
N GLY A 52 -4.77 -1.14 11.44
CA GLY A 52 -3.68 -1.54 10.56
C GLY A 52 -3.90 -2.88 9.86
N ASP A 53 -5.08 -3.47 9.97
CA ASP A 53 -5.37 -4.76 9.38
C ASP A 53 -5.49 -4.64 7.86
N VAL A 54 -4.89 -5.59 7.16
CA VAL A 54 -5.01 -5.66 5.70
C VAL A 54 -6.34 -6.31 5.36
N ILE A 55 -7.22 -5.51 4.78
CA ILE A 55 -8.57 -5.95 4.36
C ILE A 55 -8.48 -6.79 3.08
N GLY A 56 -7.58 -6.42 2.17
CA GLY A 56 -7.34 -7.20 0.97
C GLY A 56 -6.53 -6.48 -0.09
N TRP A 57 -6.19 -7.22 -1.14
CA TRP A 57 -5.41 -6.74 -2.27
C TRP A 57 -6.18 -6.81 -3.58
N ARG A 58 -5.96 -5.81 -4.43
CA ARG A 58 -6.20 -5.87 -5.86
C ARG A 58 -4.86 -5.98 -6.57
N ASN A 59 -4.69 -7.06 -7.33
CA ASN A 59 -3.43 -7.38 -8.03
C ASN A 59 -2.23 -7.36 -7.06
N PRO A 60 -2.20 -8.26 -6.07
CA PRO A 60 -1.07 -8.32 -5.13
C PRO A 60 0.23 -8.54 -5.92
N PRO A 61 1.34 -7.92 -5.49
CA PRO A 61 2.60 -8.09 -6.18
C PRO A 61 3.05 -9.55 -6.08
N ALA A 62 3.61 -10.07 -7.17
CA ALA A 62 4.20 -11.41 -7.18
C ALA A 62 5.43 -11.44 -6.27
N ASP A 63 5.69 -12.60 -5.69
CA ASP A 63 6.91 -12.80 -4.90
C ASP A 63 8.16 -12.70 -5.76
N LEU A 64 9.25 -12.28 -5.13
CA LEU A 64 10.54 -12.20 -5.79
C LEU A 64 11.19 -13.58 -5.85
N PRO A 65 12.08 -13.83 -6.84
CA PRO A 65 12.94 -14.99 -6.82
C PRO A 65 13.63 -15.13 -5.46
N ASP A 66 13.74 -16.36 -4.98
CA ASP A 66 14.43 -16.72 -3.73
C ASP A 66 13.83 -16.13 -2.43
N THR A 67 12.59 -15.61 -2.48
CA THR A 67 11.84 -15.21 -1.29
C THR A 67 10.76 -16.23 -0.93
N LYS A 68 10.33 -16.23 0.35
CA LYS A 68 9.20 -17.07 0.78
C LYS A 68 7.91 -16.57 0.13
N PRO A 69 6.93 -17.45 -0.14
CA PRO A 69 5.63 -17.03 -0.62
C PRO A 69 4.99 -15.97 0.30
N GLY A 70 4.52 -14.88 -0.29
CA GLY A 70 3.93 -13.72 0.40
C GLY A 70 4.93 -12.72 0.99
N ALA A 71 6.23 -13.01 1.02
CA ALA A 71 7.22 -12.17 1.72
C ALA A 71 7.38 -10.78 1.08
N PHE A 72 7.23 -10.67 -0.24
CA PHE A 72 7.29 -9.38 -0.90
C PHE A 72 6.06 -8.54 -0.57
N ARG A 73 4.88 -9.16 -0.61
CA ARG A 73 3.61 -8.53 -0.24
C ARG A 73 3.63 -8.01 1.20
N GLU A 74 4.03 -8.85 2.16
CA GLU A 74 4.13 -8.46 3.57
C GLU A 74 5.09 -7.29 3.79
N ALA A 75 6.23 -7.27 3.07
CA ALA A 75 7.17 -6.16 3.14
C ALA A 75 6.58 -4.86 2.59
N VAL A 76 5.81 -4.92 1.50
CA VAL A 76 5.09 -3.76 0.96
C VAL A 76 4.04 -3.25 1.95
N GLU A 77 3.23 -4.15 2.53
CA GLU A 77 2.24 -3.78 3.56
C GLU A 77 2.90 -3.08 4.74
N LYS A 78 4.01 -3.62 5.24
CA LYS A 78 4.77 -3.03 6.35
C LYS A 78 5.33 -1.64 5.99
N ALA A 79 5.87 -1.49 4.78
CA ALA A 79 6.44 -0.23 4.32
C ALA A 79 5.36 0.85 4.16
N ILE A 80 4.18 0.50 3.62
CA ILE A 80 3.03 1.41 3.53
C ILE A 80 2.60 1.86 4.93
N LYS A 81 2.41 0.92 5.85
CA LYS A 81 2.00 1.26 7.23
C LYS A 81 2.99 2.22 7.89
N ALA A 82 4.30 1.99 7.71
CA ALA A 82 5.33 2.89 8.21
C ALA A 82 5.28 4.28 7.55
N ALA A 83 5.16 4.35 6.22
CA ALA A 83 5.16 5.62 5.48
C ALA A 83 3.95 6.52 5.81
N PHE A 84 2.81 5.92 6.13
CA PHE A 84 1.57 6.64 6.43
C PHE A 84 1.21 6.65 7.92
N ASN A 85 2.13 6.25 8.80
CA ASN A 85 1.94 6.17 10.26
C ASN A 85 0.70 5.37 10.68
N ILE A 86 0.39 4.29 9.95
CA ILE A 86 -0.72 3.39 10.26
C ILE A 86 -0.28 2.47 11.41
N PRO A 87 -1.12 2.25 12.43
CA PRO A 87 -0.81 1.36 13.54
C PRO A 87 -0.42 -0.04 13.07
N VAL A 88 0.50 -0.68 13.79
CA VAL A 88 0.83 -2.10 13.59
C VAL A 88 0.48 -2.82 14.88
N GLN A 89 -0.49 -3.72 14.84
CA GLN A 89 -0.76 -4.58 15.99
C GLN A 89 0.42 -5.55 16.20
N PRO A 90 0.88 -5.74 17.44
CA PRO A 90 1.98 -6.65 17.78
C PRO A 90 1.62 -8.13 17.63
#